data_AF-A0AAV5LHW3-F1
#
_entry.id   AF-A0AAV5LHW3-F1
#
_cell.length_a   1.000
_cell.length_b   1.000
_cell.length_c   1.000
_cell.angle_alpha   90.00
_cell.angle_beta   90.00
_cell.angle_gamma   90.00
#
_symmetry.space_group_name_H-M   'P 1'
#
loop_
_entity.id
_entity.type
_entity.pdbx_description
1 polymer ?
#
loop_
_entity_poly.entity_id
_entity_poly.type
_entity_poly.pdbx_seq_one_letter_code
_entity_poly.pdbx_strand_id
1 'polypeptide(L)'
;MKDNLLTFDDLENLKLAEDLAKTCFEMYSVTSTGLAPEIAYFHTQAHSLGRLDGGNKSSKYVNDIIFKRADHHNLLRPETVESLFVLYRITQDQKYRELGLADF
;
A
#
# COMPACT_ATOMS: atom_id res chain seq x y z
N MET A 1 37.30 -0.15 -3.16
CA MET A 1 36.37 0.87 -2.64
C MET A 1 35.03 0.56 -3.28
N LYS A 2 33.98 0.27 -2.51
CA LYS A 2 32.64 0.10 -3.08
C LYS A 2 32.15 1.51 -3.37
N ASP A 3 32.21 1.92 -4.63
CA ASP A 3 31.54 3.13 -5.06
C ASP A 3 30.08 3.02 -4.64
N ASN A 4 29.54 4.05 -4.01
CA ASN A 4 28.13 4.10 -3.63
C ASN A 4 27.31 3.85 -4.90
N LEU A 5 26.75 2.64 -5.02
CA LEU A 5 26.05 2.15 -6.21
C LEU A 5 24.75 2.92 -6.47
N LEU A 6 24.27 3.67 -5.47
CA LEU A 6 23.04 4.46 -5.52
C LEU A 6 23.40 5.94 -5.48
N THR A 7 22.85 6.69 -6.43
CA THR A 7 22.89 8.14 -6.45
C THR A 7 21.94 8.72 -5.40
N PHE A 8 21.99 10.03 -5.17
CA PHE A 8 21.02 10.71 -4.31
C PHE A 8 19.59 10.54 -4.84
N ASP A 9 19.40 10.68 -6.15
CA ASP A 9 18.10 10.53 -6.80
C ASP A 9 17.57 9.09 -6.66
N ASP A 10 18.44 8.08 -6.72
CA ASP A 10 18.06 6.69 -6.48
C ASP A 10 17.55 6.46 -5.05
N LEU A 11 18.17 7.12 -4.06
CA LEU A 11 17.73 7.03 -2.67
C LEU A 11 16.39 7.73 -2.45
N GLU A 12 16.15 8.86 -3.12
CA GLU A 12 14.87 9.56 -3.09
C GLU A 12 13.76 8.71 -3.74
N ASN A 13 14.05 8.12 -4.90
CA ASN A 13 13.14 7.20 -5.58
C ASN A 13 12.86 5.96 -4.74
N LEU A 14 13.87 5.38 -4.09
CA LEU A 14 13.68 4.23 -3.20
C LEU A 14 12.78 4.60 -2.02
N LYS A 15 12.99 5.77 -1.41
CA LYS A 15 12.14 6.24 -0.32
C LYS A 15 10.69 6.43 -0.76
N LEU A 16 10.47 7.03 -1.94
CA LEU A 16 9.13 7.15 -2.51
C LEU A 16 8.51 5.76 -2.77
N ALA A 17 9.29 4.81 -3.26
CA ALA A 17 8.82 3.44 -3.46
C ALA A 17 8.42 2.76 -2.15
N GLU A 18 9.16 2.96 -1.05
CA GLU A 18 8.78 2.47 0.27
C GLU A 18 7.47 3.10 0.76
N ASP A 19 7.29 4.41 0.57
CA ASP A 19 6.08 5.13 0.97
C ASP A 19 4.85 4.70 0.14
N LEU A 20 5.03 4.46 -1.15
CA LEU A 20 3.98 3.94 -2.04
C LEU A 20 3.59 2.50 -1.67
N ALA A 21 4.56 1.60 -1.49
CA ALA A 21 4.26 0.21 -1.12
C ALA A 21 3.58 0.11 0.26
N LYS A 22 4.00 0.96 1.21
CA LYS A 22 3.29 1.10 2.47
C LYS A 22 1.84 1.53 2.24
N THR A 23 1.60 2.54 1.42
CA THR A 23 0.24 2.99 1.10
C THR A 23 -0.58 1.87 0.45
N CYS A 24 0.00 1.09 -0.46
CA CYS A 24 -0.65 -0.09 -1.05
C CYS A 24 -1.04 -1.12 0.02
N PHE A 25 -0.14 -1.45 0.94
CA PHE A 25 -0.44 -2.37 2.05
C PHE A 25 -1.53 -1.82 2.99
N GLU A 26 -1.53 -0.52 3.26
CA GLU A 26 -2.57 0.09 4.10
C GLU A 26 -3.96 -0.04 3.45
N MET A 27 -4.06 -0.10 2.11
CA MET A 27 -5.34 -0.41 1.42
C MET A 27 -5.89 -1.79 1.79
N TYR A 28 -5.03 -2.79 2.04
CA TYR A 28 -5.44 -4.09 2.55
C TYR A 28 -5.91 -3.96 3.99
N SER A 29 -5.09 -3.31 4.83
CA SER A 29 -5.32 -3.19 6.28
C SER A 29 -6.58 -2.40 6.66
N VAL A 30 -7.03 -1.43 5.85
CA VAL A 30 -8.27 -0.68 6.13
C VAL A 30 -9.55 -1.45 5.82
N THR A 31 -9.45 -2.61 5.15
CA THR A 31 -10.61 -3.44 4.81
C THR A 31 -10.91 -4.46 5.90
N SER A 32 -12.18 -4.81 6.08
CA SER A 32 -12.59 -5.85 7.03
C SER A 32 -12.12 -7.26 6.63
N THR A 33 -11.86 -7.48 5.35
CA THR A 33 -11.38 -8.76 4.80
C THR A 33 -9.86 -8.88 4.82
N GLY A 34 -9.14 -7.77 5.00
CA GLY A 34 -7.69 -7.74 4.81
C GLY A 34 -7.28 -7.83 3.33
N LEU A 35 -8.17 -7.52 2.38
CA LEU A 35 -7.90 -7.57 0.94
C LEU A 35 -8.23 -6.21 0.31
N ALA A 36 -7.26 -5.60 -0.38
CA ALA A 36 -7.51 -4.34 -1.08
C ALA A 36 -8.51 -4.53 -2.23
N PRO A 37 -9.45 -3.59 -2.43
CA PRO A 37 -10.35 -3.59 -3.57
C PRO A 37 -9.67 -3.04 -4.83
N GLU A 38 -10.34 -3.14 -5.98
CA GLU A 38 -9.83 -2.73 -7.29
C GLU A 38 -9.46 -1.23 -7.37
N ILE A 39 -10.27 -0.36 -6.77
CA ILE A 39 -10.07 1.10 -6.83
C ILE A 39 -10.22 1.72 -5.45
N ALA A 40 -9.16 2.38 -5.00
CA ALA A 40 -9.13 3.20 -3.80
C ALA A 40 -9.20 4.69 -4.14
N TYR A 41 -9.89 5.45 -3.31
CA TYR A 41 -9.94 6.91 -3.35
C TYR A 41 -9.35 7.45 -2.06
N PHE A 42 -8.65 8.59 -2.14
CA PHE A 42 -8.06 9.21 -0.97
C PHE A 42 -8.83 10.47 -0.58
N HIS A 43 -9.08 10.63 0.71
CA HIS A 43 -9.66 11.85 1.24
C HIS A 43 -8.66 13.00 1.04
N THR A 44 -9.05 13.97 0.23
CA THR A 44 -8.29 15.21 0.06
C THR A 44 -9.21 16.39 0.38
N GLN A 45 -8.64 17.55 0.70
CA GLN A 45 -9.44 18.75 1.01
C GLN A 45 -10.43 19.11 -0.11
N ALA A 46 -10.12 18.77 -1.36
CA ALA A 46 -10.97 19.01 -2.52
C ALA A 46 -12.01 17.90 -2.79
N HIS A 47 -11.79 16.68 -2.28
CA HIS A 47 -12.64 15.51 -2.58
C HIS A 47 -12.93 14.71 -1.31
N SER A 48 -13.95 15.16 -0.57
CA SER A 48 -14.54 14.45 0.56
C SER A 48 -15.79 13.69 0.10
N LEU A 49 -15.60 12.50 -0.47
CA LEU A 49 -16.71 11.55 -0.59
C LEU A 49 -17.13 11.12 0.82
N GLY A 50 -18.44 11.07 1.09
CA GLY A 50 -18.99 10.65 2.38
C GLY A 50 -18.50 9.27 2.82
N ARG A 51 -18.79 8.90 4.08
CA ARG A 51 -18.25 7.69 4.75
C ARG A 51 -18.49 6.40 3.94
N LEU A 52 -17.50 6.05 3.14
CA LEU A 52 -17.39 4.84 2.34
C LEU A 52 -16.09 4.14 2.79
N ASP A 53 -16.04 3.79 4.08
CA ASP A 53 -14.87 3.16 4.69
C ASP A 53 -14.75 1.67 4.31
N GLY A 54 -13.55 1.11 4.48
CA GLY A 54 -13.28 -0.31 4.22
C GLY A 54 -13.84 -1.27 5.27
N GLY A 55 -14.50 -0.76 6.31
CA GLY A 55 -15.06 -1.57 7.39
C GLY A 55 -14.10 -1.90 8.54
N ASN A 56 -12.78 -1.74 8.39
CA ASN A 56 -11.85 -1.86 9.53
C ASN A 56 -11.73 -0.53 10.29
N LYS A 57 -12.60 -0.35 11.29
CA LYS A 57 -12.64 0.85 12.15
C LYS A 57 -11.44 1.00 13.08
N SER A 58 -10.64 -0.05 13.25
CA SER A 58 -9.44 -0.02 14.08
C SER A 58 -8.20 0.41 13.31
N SER A 59 -8.27 0.53 11.98
CA SER A 59 -7.14 0.98 11.17
C SER A 59 -6.87 2.48 11.36
N LYS A 60 -5.59 2.83 11.39
CA LYS A 60 -5.11 4.22 11.48
C LYS A 60 -5.60 5.08 10.31
N TYR A 61 -5.73 4.47 9.12
CA TYR A 61 -6.00 5.17 7.85
C TYR A 61 -7.48 5.07 7.41
N VAL A 62 -8.38 4.68 8.32
CA VAL A 62 -9.81 4.48 8.02
C VAL A 62 -10.50 5.73 7.47
N ASN A 63 -10.00 6.93 7.81
CA ASN A 63 -10.55 8.20 7.31
C ASN A 63 -9.84 8.71 6.06
N ASP A 64 -8.67 8.15 5.72
CA ASP A 64 -7.85 8.58 4.59
C ASP A 64 -8.20 7.80 3.32
N ILE A 65 -8.51 6.50 3.45
CA ILE A 65 -8.78 5.60 2.33
C ILE A 65 -10.27 5.29 2.24
N ILE A 66 -10.84 5.51 1.05
CA ILE A 66 -12.27 5.45 0.74
C ILE A 66 -12.49 4.49 -0.42
N PHE A 67 -13.55 3.68 -0.34
CA PHE A 67 -13.89 2.70 -1.37
C PHE A 67 -15.34 2.83 -1.82
N LYS A 68 -15.57 3.15 -3.10
CA LYS A 68 -16.93 3.15 -3.65
C LYS A 68 -17.47 1.73 -3.73
N ARG A 69 -18.77 1.56 -3.46
CA ARG A 69 -19.43 0.23 -3.45
C ARG A 69 -19.25 -0.58 -4.73
N ALA A 70 -19.22 0.08 -5.89
CA ALA A 70 -19.01 -0.60 -7.18
C ALA A 70 -17.59 -1.17 -7.33
N ASP A 71 -16.63 -0.61 -6.61
CA ASP A 71 -15.21 -0.90 -6.74
C ASP A 71 -14.71 -1.89 -5.66
N HIS A 72 -15.59 -2.40 -4.79
CA HIS A 72 -15.26 -3.31 -3.67
C HIS A 72 -14.77 -4.71 -4.09
N HIS A 73 -14.76 -5.01 -5.39
CA HIS A 73 -14.31 -6.30 -5.90
C HIS A 73 -12.78 -6.40 -5.84
N ASN A 74 -12.27 -7.61 -5.62
CA ASN A 74 -10.85 -7.94 -5.70
C ASN A 74 -10.67 -9.04 -6.76
N LEU A 75 -9.75 -8.84 -7.70
CA LEU A 75 -9.50 -9.74 -8.83
C LEU A 75 -8.20 -10.55 -8.67
N LEU A 76 -7.74 -10.73 -7.43
CA LEU A 76 -6.49 -11.41 -7.07
C LEU A 76 -5.27 -10.82 -7.79
N ARG A 77 -5.24 -9.49 -7.90
CA ARG A 77 -4.19 -8.81 -8.65
C ARG A 77 -2.86 -8.77 -7.87
N PRO A 78 -1.71 -8.89 -8.55
CA PRO A 78 -0.43 -9.10 -7.88
C PRO A 78 0.36 -7.82 -7.55
N GLU A 79 -0.14 -6.62 -7.86
CA GLU A 79 0.71 -5.41 -7.91
C GLU A 79 1.33 -5.03 -6.55
N THR A 80 0.59 -5.25 -5.45
CA THR A 80 1.10 -4.96 -4.10
C THR A 80 2.17 -5.97 -3.67
N VAL A 81 1.89 -7.27 -3.83
CA VAL A 81 2.88 -8.32 -3.50
C VAL A 81 4.12 -8.25 -4.41
N GLU A 82 3.96 -7.83 -5.67
CA GLU A 82 5.06 -7.55 -6.58
C GLU A 82 5.96 -6.42 -6.05
N SER A 83 5.35 -5.31 -5.62
CA SER A 83 6.07 -4.17 -5.06
C SER A 83 6.84 -4.55 -3.78
N LEU A 84 6.19 -5.30 -2.88
CA LEU A 84 6.82 -5.82 -1.67
C LEU A 84 7.97 -6.78 -1.98
N PHE A 85 7.82 -7.64 -2.98
CA PHE A 85 8.89 -8.53 -3.44
C PHE A 85 10.09 -7.74 -3.95
N VAL A 86 9.88 -6.74 -4.82
CA VAL A 86 10.96 -5.90 -5.35
C VAL A 86 11.68 -5.15 -4.23
N LEU A 87 10.93 -4.52 -3.31
CA LEU A 87 11.51 -3.81 -2.16
C LEU A 87 12.31 -4.74 -1.25
N TYR A 88 11.82 -5.96 -1.00
CA TYR A 88 12.58 -6.97 -0.28
C TYR A 88 13.91 -7.29 -0.98
N ARG A 89 13.90 -7.43 -2.31
CA ARG A 89 15.11 -7.77 -3.08
C ARG A 89 16.15 -6.65 -3.07
N ILE A 90 15.71 -5.39 -3.06
CA ILE A 90 16.60 -4.23 -3.02
C ILE A 90 17.14 -3.99 -1.61
N THR A 91 16.25 -3.92 -0.61
CA THR A 91 16.59 -3.50 0.76
C THR A 91 17.05 -4.66 1.66
N GLN A 92 16.67 -5.91 1.32
CA GLN A 92 16.80 -7.10 2.17
C GLN A 92 16.08 -6.99 3.53
N ASP A 93 15.17 -6.03 3.69
CA ASP A 93 14.44 -5.79 4.92
C ASP A 93 13.30 -6.82 5.07
N GLN A 94 13.35 -7.60 6.15
CA GLN A 94 12.42 -8.68 6.42
C GLN A 94 10.96 -8.20 6.55
N LYS A 95 10.73 -6.92 6.90
CA LYS A 95 9.38 -6.36 7.03
C LYS A 95 8.54 -6.58 5.77
N TYR A 96 9.13 -6.50 4.59
CA TYR A 96 8.40 -6.67 3.32
C TYR A 96 7.91 -8.09 3.09
N ARG A 97 8.61 -9.10 3.65
CA ARG A 97 8.11 -10.48 3.63
C ARG A 97 6.97 -10.69 4.61
N GLU A 98 7.05 -10.06 5.79
CA GLU A 98 6.00 -10.13 6.80
C GLU A 98 4.71 -9.47 6.30
N LEU A 99 4.82 -8.31 5.65
CA LEU A 99 3.70 -7.65 4.98
C LEU A 99 3.13 -8.53 3.87
N GLY A 100 3.99 -9.10 3.02
CA GLY A 100 3.54 -10.00 1.95
C GLY A 100 2.86 -11.27 2.47
N LEU A 101 3.25 -11.78 3.64
CA LEU A 101 2.57 -12.91 4.30
C LEU A 101 1.22 -12.51 4.90
N ALA A 102 1.06 -11.26 5.34
CA ALA A 102 -0.21 -10.76 5.86
C ALA A 102 -1.24 -10.50 4.75
N ASP A 103 -0.79 -10.30 3.51
CA ASP A 103 -1.64 -10.15 2.33
C ASP A 103 -2.23 -11.49 1.80
N PHE A 104 -1.75 -12.65 2.29
CA PHE A 104 -2.23 -14.00 1.96
C PHE A 104 -3.15 -14.60 3.03
#